data_AF-A0A967GYD0-F1
#
_entry.id   AF-A0A967GYD0-F1
#
_cell.length_a   1.000
_cell.length_b   1.000
_cell.length_c   1.000
_cell.angle_alpha   90.00
_cell.angle_beta   90.00
_cell.angle_gamma   90.00
#
_symmetry.space_group_name_H-M   'P 1'
#
loop_
_entity.id
_entity.type
_entity.pdbx_description
1 polymer ?
#
loop_
_entity_poly.entity_id
_entity_poly.type
_entity_poly.pdbx_seq_one_letter_code
_entity_poly.pdbx_strand_id
1 'polypeptide(L)' 'LQDHGVTVLFTVPFALIQMHLHGALEHRDLSTLRWAIFGGEPFPPKHLRALMVRLPHTRFDN' A
#
# COMPACT_ATOMS: atom_id res chain seq x y z
N LEU A 1 8.86 -4.47 -5.17
CA LEU A 1 7.62 -5.15 -4.72
C LEU A 1 7.34 -6.36 -5.60
N GLN A 2 7.04 -6.17 -6.88
CA GLN A 2 6.76 -7.26 -7.84
C GLN A 2 7.95 -8.22 -8.03
N ASP A 3 9.15 -7.71 -8.34
CA ASP A 3 10.31 -8.55 -8.70
C ASP A 3 10.83 -9.44 -7.57
N HIS A 4 10.39 -9.19 -6.33
CA HIS A 4 10.79 -9.96 -5.15
C HIS A 4 9.62 -10.72 -4.50
N GLY A 5 8.42 -10.70 -5.10
CA GLY A 5 7.24 -11.36 -4.53
C GLY A 5 6.92 -10.88 -3.11
N VAL A 6 7.09 -9.58 -2.85
CA VAL A 6 6.96 -9.03 -1.50
C VAL A 6 5.55 -9.31 -0.96
N THR A 7 5.48 -9.96 0.20
CA THR A 7 4.22 -10.32 0.87
C THR A 7 3.88 -9.38 2.02
N VAL A 8 4.89 -8.71 2.61
CA VAL A 8 4.74 -7.74 3.69
C VAL A 8 5.54 -6.48 3.37
N LEU A 9 4.89 -5.33 3.46
CA LEU A 9 5.51 -4.01 3.31
C LEU A 9 5.36 -3.24 4.61
N PHE A 10 6.47 -2.74 5.16
CA PHE A 10 6.49 -1.79 6.26
C PHE A 10 6.98 -0.43 5.76
N THR A 11 6.20 0.64 5.91
CA THR A 11 6.57 1.96 5.41
C THR A 11 5.81 3.11 6.10
N VAL A 12 6.04 4.35 5.69
CA VAL A 12 5.30 5.53 6.17
C VAL A 12 4.07 5.79 5.29
N PRO A 13 2.96 6.35 5.83
CA PRO A 13 1.77 6.70 5.06
C PRO A 13 2.05 7.55 3.80
N PHE A 14 2.97 8.51 3.89
CA PHE A 14 3.35 9.34 2.73
C PHE A 14 3.79 8.51 1.51
N ALA A 15 4.60 7.46 1.72
CA ALA A 15 5.08 6.61 0.63
C ALA A 15 3.94 5.85 -0.06
N LEU A 16 2.98 5.31 0.72
CA LEU A 16 1.80 4.63 0.18
C LEU A 16 0.91 5.59 -0.63
N ILE A 17 0.74 6.83 -0.14
CA ILE A 17 -0.03 7.86 -0.84
C ILE A 17 0.63 8.22 -2.17
N GLN A 18 1.94 8.45 -2.18
CA GLN A 18 2.67 8.78 -3.41
C GLN A 18 2.60 7.64 -4.43
N MET A 19 2.80 6.39 -4.00
CA MET A 19 2.66 5.24 -4.91
C MET A 19 1.25 5.13 -5.52
N HIS A 20 0.22 5.45 -4.74
CA HIS A 20 -1.16 5.45 -5.24
C HIS A 20 -1.42 6.59 -6.23
N LEU A 21 -1.03 7.82 -5.90
CA LEU A 21 -1.34 9.01 -6.71
C LEU A 21 -0.54 9.08 -8.02
N HIS A 22 0.68 8.54 -8.05
CA HIS A 22 1.54 8.56 -9.23
C HIS A 22 1.38 7.31 -10.12
N GLY A 23 0.32 6.53 -9.92
CA GLY A 23 0.00 5.36 -10.77
C GLY A 23 0.98 4.19 -10.61
N ALA A 24 1.88 4.23 -9.62
CA ALA A 24 2.86 3.16 -9.40
C ALA A 24 2.21 1.84 -8.98
N LEU A 25 1.02 1.89 -8.39
CA LEU A 25 0.20 0.71 -8.07
C LEU A 25 -0.62 0.19 -9.27
N GLU A 26 -0.75 0.98 -10.33
CA GLU A 26 -1.55 0.58 -11.50
C GLU A 26 -0.77 -0.26 -12.49
N HIS A 27 0.52 0.02 -12.60
CA HIS A 27 1.43 -0.62 -13.55
C HIS A 27 2.21 -1.80 -12.94
N ARG A 28 1.81 -2.29 -11.76
CA ARG A 28 2.50 -3.35 -11.03
C ARG A 28 1.55 -4.45 -10.59
N ASP A 29 1.96 -5.69 -10.78
CA ASP A 29 1.35 -6.83 -10.12
C ASP A 29 1.75 -6.82 -8.64
N LEU A 30 0.76 -6.61 -7.79
CA LEU A 30 0.87 -6.63 -6.34
C LEU A 30 0.00 -7.72 -5.72
N SER A 31 -0.40 -8.73 -6.51
CA SER A 31 -1.21 -9.86 -6.06
C SER A 31 -0.57 -10.65 -4.92
N THR A 32 0.76 -10.61 -4.80
CA THR A 32 1.50 -11.25 -3.71
C THR A 32 1.50 -10.45 -2.41
N LEU A 33 1.18 -9.15 -2.45
CA LEU A 33 1.22 -8.29 -1.27
C LEU A 33 0.02 -8.63 -0.37
N ARG A 34 0.30 -9.07 0.85
CA ARG A 34 -0.71 -9.50 1.83
C ARG A 34 -0.86 -8.52 2.98
N TRP A 35 0.22 -7.83 3.36
CA TRP A 35 0.23 -6.90 4.48
C TRP A 35 0.95 -5.59 4.11
N ALA A 36 0.31 -4.47 4.43
CA ALA A 36 0.88 -3.13 4.40
C ALA A 36 0.78 -2.55 5.81
N ILE A 37 1.89 -2.61 6.54
CA ILE A 37 2.01 -2.07 7.88
C ILE A 37 2.58 -0.66 7.75
N PHE A 38 1.98 0.32 8.43
CA PHE A 38 2.43 1.69 8.36
C PHE A 38 2.55 2.35 9.72
N GLY A 39 3.53 3.25 9.86
CA GLY A 39 3.74 3.96 11.11
C GLY A 39 4.57 5.23 10.93
N GLY A 40 4.77 5.95 12.02
CA GLY A 40 5.58 7.18 12.06
C GLY A 40 4.83 8.46 11.69
N GLU A 41 3.67 8.38 11.04
CA GLU A 41 2.84 9.54 10.67
C GLU A 41 1.35 9.19 10.74
N PRO A 42 0.45 10.18 10.92
CA PRO A 42 -0.99 9.96 10.78
C PRO A 42 -1.36 9.57 9.35
N PHE A 43 -2.17 8.53 9.16
CA PHE A 43 -2.70 8.16 7.85
C PHE A 43 -4.07 8.82 7.62
N PRO A 44 -4.22 9.77 6.67
CA PRO A 44 -5.52 10.35 6.38
C PRO A 44 -6.52 9.30 5.86
N PRO A 45 -7.70 9.13 6.48
CA PRO A 45 -8.63 8.03 6.16
C PRO A 45 -9.09 7.98 4.70
N LYS A 46 -9.15 9.13 4.00
CA LYS A 46 -9.52 9.19 2.58
C LYS A 46 -8.54 8.40 1.70
N HIS A 47 -7.25 8.50 1.99
CA HIS A 47 -6.21 7.83 1.21
C HIS A 47 -6.11 6.35 1.57
N LEU A 48 -6.25 6.01 2.85
CA LEU A 48 -6.28 4.62 3.29
C LEU A 48 -7.44 3.87 2.62
N ARG A 49 -8.65 4.44 2.60
CA ARG A 49 -9.81 3.82 1.93
C ARG A 49 -9.56 3.61 0.44
N ALA A 50 -8.99 4.58 -0.26
CA ALA A 50 -8.68 4.45 -1.68
C ALA A 50 -7.67 3.31 -1.95
N LEU A 51 -6.67 3.17 -1.09
CA LEU A 51 -5.71 2.07 -1.13
C LEU A 51 -6.36 0.71 -0.85
N MET A 52 -7.24 0.61 0.14
CA MET A 52 -7.98 -0.63 0.45
C MET A 52 -8.88 -1.08 -0.70
N VAL A 53 -9.51 -0.14 -1.41
CA VAL A 53 -10.29 -0.43 -2.62
C VAL A 53 -9.38 -0.95 -3.74
N ARG A 54 -8.21 -0.35 -3.91
CA ARG A 54 -7.25 -0.74 -4.97
C ARG A 54 -6.55 -2.07 -4.68
N LEU A 55 -6.31 -2.37 -3.40
CA LEU A 55 -5.59 -3.55 -2.93
C LEU A 55 -6.51 -4.39 -2.03
N PRO A 56 -7.60 -4.97 -2.57
CA PRO A 56 -8.63 -5.64 -1.78
C PRO A 56 -8.13 -6.90 -1.07
N HIS A 57 -6.99 -7.44 -1.50
CA HIS A 57 -6.36 -8.63 -0.91
C HIS A 57 -5.28 -8.30 0.14
N THR A 58 -4.97 -7.01 0.32
CA THR A 58 -3.94 -6.54 1.26
C THR A 58 -4.59 -6.08 2.56
N ARG A 59 -4.06 -6.55 3.69
CA ARG A 59 -4.41 -6.07 5.02
C ARG A 59 -3.57 -4.85 5.37
N PHE A 60 -4.22 -3.84 5.95
CA PHE A 60 -3.60 -2.59 6.37
C PHE A 60 -3.60 -2.54 7.90
N ASP A 61 -2.44 -2.27 8.50
CA ASP A 61 -2.24 -2.32 9.97
C ASP A 61 -1.30 -1.18 10.43
N ASN A 62 -1.40 -0.77 11.70
CA ASN A 62 -0.67 0.38 12.27
C ASN A 62 0.09 0.08 13.56
#